data_AF-A0A1L9P9F0-F1
#
_entry.id   AF-A0A1L9P9F0-F1
#
_cell.length_a   1.000
_cell.length_b   1.000
_cell.length_c   1.000
_cell.angle_alpha   90.00
_cell.angle_beta   90.00
_cell.angle_gamma   90.00
#
_symmetry.space_group_name_H-M   'P 1'
#
loop_
_entity.id
_entity.type
_entity.pdbx_description
1 polymer ?
#
loop_
_entity_poly.entity_id
_entity_poly.type
_entity_poly.pdbx_seq_one_letter_code
_entity_poly.pdbx_strand_id
1 'polypeptide(L)'
;MVQTRSDLKRKAMDTYCPPQPVGNEPPSVEEMRKEANLEREHGCSFIIRHPQYSHLMQGINALITDGAAEWGFDLKDLGMLCGITRMMALGWTLEYLITDISVLPEYQIHRLITRADGFCAQMDWAKLRPLLPPAAAAHFGDLMGELLIHLAIHDLFFERPFWYLDGKRGPDDSNEDPEFGKKLQYLFERFYKTNPRHGVLWKMQTQRLANSEACHGVHDLEFGQYNARRHEAALPGFVDSFLASEPFCWLLKDSYPGTSMQAEKRRTGLINVFRKGLETMIKCETWTNGKPFLRGIDELGGIWSADSSEKKIIHSYAWRPRRDLYNGQRILFVARPGLIYVDSLHCYRFLPHLGVTEVCEAEVIPAYIPGDDESDTADDDEKHGKRDGGDEEYRGEKNV
;
A
#
# COMPACT_ATOMS: atom_id res chain seq x y z
N MET A 1 -19.85 -0.07 24.63
CA MET A 1 -18.41 -0.15 24.35
C MET A 1 -18.26 -0.56 22.90
N VAL A 2 -17.76 0.34 22.04
CA VAL A 2 -17.46 0.03 20.64
C VAL A 2 -16.15 -0.76 20.64
N GLN A 3 -16.20 -2.00 20.19
CA GLN A 3 -15.05 -2.87 20.10
C GLN A 3 -14.16 -2.38 18.96
N THR A 4 -12.91 -2.00 19.23
CA THR A 4 -12.03 -1.45 18.20
C THR A 4 -11.50 -2.57 17.30
N ARG A 5 -11.10 -2.23 16.06
CA ARG A 5 -10.46 -3.17 15.12
C ARG A 5 -9.18 -3.80 15.70
N SER A 6 -8.54 -3.13 16.66
CA SER A 6 -7.39 -3.60 17.45
C SER A 6 -7.78 -4.67 18.48
N ASP A 7 -8.94 -4.56 19.13
CA ASP A 7 -9.44 -5.53 20.13
C ASP A 7 -9.77 -6.89 19.49
N LEU A 8 -10.29 -6.89 18.26
CA LEU A 8 -10.51 -8.11 17.49
C LEU A 8 -9.20 -8.83 17.14
N LYS A 9 -8.09 -8.08 16.99
CA LYS A 9 -6.77 -8.59 16.62
C LYS A 9 -6.02 -9.20 17.82
N ARG A 10 -6.07 -8.56 19.00
CA ARG A 10 -5.54 -9.15 20.25
C ARG A 10 -6.25 -10.47 20.59
N LYS A 11 -7.59 -10.48 20.48
CA LYS A 11 -8.37 -11.69 20.75
C LYS A 11 -8.11 -12.82 19.75
N ALA A 12 -7.81 -12.50 18.48
CA ALA A 12 -7.44 -13.48 17.46
C ALA A 12 -6.01 -14.04 17.65
N MET A 13 -5.09 -13.25 18.18
CA MET A 13 -3.73 -13.70 18.52
C MET A 13 -3.72 -14.58 19.79
N ASP A 14 -4.60 -14.28 20.77
CA ASP A 14 -4.72 -15.07 22.01
C ASP A 14 -5.54 -16.37 21.84
N THR A 15 -6.26 -16.55 20.72
CA THR A 15 -7.05 -17.77 20.43
C THR A 15 -6.35 -18.76 19.51
N TYR A 16 -5.03 -18.68 19.35
CA TYR A 16 -4.25 -19.77 18.76
C TYR A 16 -4.17 -20.96 19.73
N CYS A 17 -5.30 -21.63 19.95
CA CYS A 17 -5.29 -23.03 20.32
C CYS A 17 -4.94 -23.81 19.06
N PRO A 18 -3.79 -24.52 19.00
CA PRO A 18 -3.54 -25.43 17.89
C PRO A 18 -4.75 -26.37 17.77
N PRO A 19 -5.21 -26.68 16.55
CA PRO A 19 -6.33 -27.58 16.37
C PRO A 19 -6.04 -28.87 17.12
N GLN A 20 -6.93 -29.27 18.04
CA GLN A 20 -6.85 -30.60 18.60
C GLN A 20 -6.92 -31.58 17.42
N PRO A 21 -5.97 -32.52 17.31
CA PRO A 21 -5.90 -33.40 16.16
C PRO A 21 -7.22 -34.15 16.02
N VAL A 22 -7.89 -33.91 14.89
CA VAL A 22 -9.10 -34.63 14.52
C VAL A 22 -8.68 -36.06 14.20
N GLY A 23 -8.93 -36.97 15.15
CA GLY A 23 -9.20 -38.39 14.89
C GLY A 23 -8.18 -39.22 14.12
N ASN A 24 -6.94 -38.76 13.93
CA ASN A 24 -5.85 -39.66 13.58
C ASN A 24 -5.39 -40.28 14.90
N GLU A 25 -5.58 -41.59 15.06
CA GLU A 25 -4.92 -42.31 16.13
C GLU A 25 -3.45 -41.88 16.15
N PRO A 26 -2.92 -41.44 17.30
CA PRO A 26 -1.52 -41.05 17.36
C PRO A 26 -0.69 -42.22 16.83
N PRO A 27 0.30 -41.96 15.96
CA PRO A 27 1.13 -43.02 15.40
C PRO A 27 1.60 -43.90 16.56
N SER A 28 1.50 -45.21 16.37
CA SER A 28 1.85 -46.16 17.42
C SER A 28 3.26 -45.86 17.92
N VAL A 29 3.55 -46.17 19.18
CA VAL A 29 4.90 -46.01 19.75
C VAL A 29 5.96 -46.71 18.88
N GLU A 30 5.56 -47.74 18.15
CA GLU A 30 6.40 -48.46 17.22
C GLU A 30 6.65 -47.70 15.90
N GLU A 31 5.65 -47.04 15.34
CA GLU A 31 5.82 -46.15 14.17
C GLU A 31 6.68 -44.94 14.50
N MET A 32 6.43 -44.28 15.63
CA MET A 32 7.27 -43.16 16.08
C MET A 32 8.72 -43.58 16.33
N ARG A 33 8.94 -44.80 16.85
CA ARG A 33 10.31 -45.35 17.01
C ARG A 33 10.95 -45.72 15.68
N LYS A 34 10.19 -46.24 14.71
CA LYS A 34 10.68 -46.52 13.35
C LYS A 34 11.09 -45.25 12.63
N GLU A 35 10.28 -44.20 12.73
CA GLU A 35 10.55 -42.90 12.13
C GLU A 35 11.76 -42.21 12.80
N ALA A 36 11.82 -42.21 14.13
CA ALA A 36 12.97 -41.68 14.87
C ALA A 36 14.27 -42.45 14.62
N ASN A 37 14.19 -43.77 14.35
CA ASN A 37 15.35 -44.57 13.96
C ASN A 37 15.77 -44.30 12.52
N LEU A 38 14.83 -44.13 11.58
CA LEU A 38 15.11 -43.74 10.20
C LEU A 38 15.78 -42.36 10.12
N GLU A 39 15.31 -41.39 10.91
CA GLU A 39 15.96 -40.07 11.02
C GLU A 39 17.37 -40.17 11.61
N ARG A 40 17.58 -41.03 12.62
CA ARG A 40 18.91 -41.27 13.23
C ARG A 40 19.87 -41.99 12.29
N GLU A 41 19.36 -42.93 11.50
CA GLU A 41 20.15 -43.81 10.62
C GLU A 41 20.49 -43.14 9.28
N HIS A 42 19.62 -42.26 8.79
CA HIS A 42 19.76 -41.67 7.45
C HIS A 42 19.77 -40.14 7.41
N GLY A 43 19.61 -39.47 8.56
CA GLY A 43 19.58 -38.01 8.71
C GLY A 43 18.32 -37.37 8.12
N CYS A 44 18.09 -36.05 8.38
CA CYS A 44 17.00 -35.29 7.76
C CYS A 44 17.01 -35.32 6.21
N SER A 45 18.16 -35.67 5.62
CA SER A 45 18.35 -35.94 4.19
C SER A 45 17.52 -37.11 3.65
N PHE A 46 17.08 -38.04 4.50
CA PHE A 46 16.30 -39.20 4.07
C PHE A 46 14.87 -38.85 3.66
N ILE A 47 14.20 -38.01 4.44
CA ILE A 47 12.85 -37.50 4.15
C ILE A 47 12.87 -36.76 2.80
N ILE A 48 13.93 -35.99 2.53
CA ILE A 48 14.14 -35.26 1.27
C ILE A 48 14.31 -36.20 0.07
N ARG A 49 14.92 -37.38 0.26
CA ARG A 49 15.14 -38.39 -0.78
C ARG A 49 13.97 -39.35 -0.95
N HIS A 50 12.95 -39.29 -0.09
CA HIS A 50 11.79 -40.14 -0.20
C HIS A 50 11.02 -39.78 -1.49
N PRO A 51 10.76 -40.73 -2.41
CA PRO A 51 10.18 -40.42 -3.71
C PRO A 51 8.85 -39.65 -3.64
N GLN A 52 8.00 -39.97 -2.66
CA GLN A 52 6.72 -39.28 -2.47
C GLN A 52 6.90 -37.83 -1.97
N TYR A 53 7.89 -37.60 -1.10
CA TYR A 53 8.22 -36.24 -0.65
C TYR A 53 8.84 -35.42 -1.78
N SER A 54 9.73 -36.03 -2.56
CA SER A 54 10.29 -35.43 -3.77
C SER A 54 9.20 -35.07 -4.77
N HIS A 55 8.23 -35.95 -5.04
CA HIS A 55 7.09 -35.66 -5.91
C HIS A 55 6.19 -34.54 -5.37
N LEU A 56 5.90 -34.55 -4.06
CA LEU A 56 5.14 -33.47 -3.43
C LEU A 56 5.87 -32.13 -3.55
N MET A 57 7.17 -32.10 -3.25
CA MET A 57 7.99 -30.89 -3.35
C MET A 57 8.17 -30.46 -4.80
N GLN A 58 8.26 -31.38 -5.77
CA GLN A 58 8.24 -31.06 -7.19
C GLN A 58 6.90 -30.48 -7.63
N GLY A 59 5.78 -31.00 -7.15
CA GLY A 59 4.44 -30.46 -7.45
C GLY A 59 4.22 -29.08 -6.83
N ILE A 60 4.64 -28.89 -5.57
CA ILE A 60 4.62 -27.59 -4.89
C ILE A 60 5.55 -26.62 -5.60
N ASN A 61 6.78 -27.04 -5.92
CA ASN A 61 7.74 -26.22 -6.65
C ASN A 61 7.17 -25.87 -8.01
N ALA A 62 6.68 -26.80 -8.82
CA ALA A 62 6.06 -26.52 -10.12
C ALA A 62 4.88 -25.53 -10.02
N LEU A 63 3.99 -25.71 -9.04
CA LEU A 63 2.88 -24.78 -8.82
C LEU A 63 3.38 -23.38 -8.40
N ILE A 64 4.51 -23.32 -7.71
CA ILE A 64 5.14 -22.09 -7.24
C ILE A 64 6.12 -21.48 -8.26
N THR A 65 6.75 -22.25 -9.14
CA THR A 65 7.84 -21.83 -10.04
C THR A 65 7.40 -21.78 -11.48
N ASP A 66 6.71 -22.83 -11.96
CA ASP A 66 6.38 -22.97 -13.38
C ASP A 66 5.24 -22.01 -13.77
N GLY A 67 4.37 -21.70 -12.81
CA GLY A 67 3.36 -20.63 -12.95
C GLY A 67 3.82 -19.26 -12.45
N ALA A 68 5.04 -19.09 -11.92
CA ALA A 68 5.51 -17.83 -11.33
C ALA A 68 6.74 -17.23 -12.00
N ALA A 69 7.51 -18.00 -12.77
CA ALA A 69 8.73 -17.51 -13.41
C ALA A 69 8.47 -16.27 -14.28
N GLU A 70 7.28 -16.17 -14.86
CA GLU A 70 6.84 -15.04 -15.69
C GLU A 70 6.14 -13.92 -14.92
N TRP A 71 5.81 -14.18 -13.65
CA TRP A 71 5.25 -13.22 -12.71
C TRP A 71 6.30 -12.71 -11.71
N GLY A 72 7.57 -13.04 -11.97
CA GLY A 72 8.72 -12.63 -11.18
C GLY A 72 8.92 -11.13 -11.13
N PHE A 73 8.60 -10.52 -9.99
CA PHE A 73 8.96 -9.13 -9.70
C PHE A 73 10.04 -9.07 -8.62
N ASP A 74 11.03 -8.21 -8.78
CA ASP A 74 11.82 -7.83 -7.61
C ASP A 74 10.91 -7.03 -6.67
N LEU A 75 11.10 -7.16 -5.35
CA LEU A 75 10.47 -6.25 -4.38
C LEU A 75 10.81 -4.79 -4.69
N LYS A 76 11.97 -4.54 -5.31
CA LYS A 76 12.31 -3.21 -5.83
C LYS A 76 11.36 -2.74 -6.93
N ASP A 77 10.94 -3.62 -7.83
CA ASP A 77 10.00 -3.28 -8.91
C ASP A 77 8.62 -2.95 -8.34
N LEU A 78 8.16 -3.74 -7.35
CA LEU A 78 6.90 -3.45 -6.66
C LEU A 78 6.96 -2.14 -5.85
N GLY A 79 8.09 -1.88 -5.18
CA GLY A 79 8.35 -0.60 -4.53
C GLY A 79 8.34 0.58 -5.51
N MET A 80 8.89 0.38 -6.71
CA MET A 80 8.85 1.38 -7.80
C MET A 80 7.42 1.64 -8.27
N LEU A 81 6.60 0.61 -8.46
CA LEU A 81 5.18 0.77 -8.84
C LEU A 81 4.38 1.52 -7.77
N CYS A 82 4.60 1.22 -6.49
CA CYS A 82 4.04 1.98 -5.39
C CYS A 82 4.51 3.46 -5.43
N GLY A 83 5.80 3.68 -5.73
CA GLY A 83 6.38 5.01 -5.92
C GLY A 83 5.73 5.79 -7.07
N ILE A 84 5.49 5.15 -8.21
CA ILE A 84 4.81 5.76 -9.36
C ILE A 84 3.36 6.13 -9.00
N THR A 85 2.62 5.20 -8.37
CA THR A 85 1.25 5.46 -7.92
C THR A 85 1.21 6.69 -6.98
N ARG A 86 2.15 6.75 -6.03
CA ARG A 86 2.31 7.91 -5.15
C ARG A 86 2.61 9.19 -5.92
N MET A 87 3.58 9.20 -6.83
CA MET A 87 3.92 10.40 -7.61
C MET A 87 2.72 10.93 -8.41
N MET A 88 1.92 10.02 -8.98
CA MET A 88 0.70 10.41 -9.69
C MET A 88 -0.37 10.96 -8.74
N ALA A 89 -0.58 10.31 -7.58
CA ALA A 89 -1.51 10.79 -6.57
C ALA A 89 -1.12 12.18 -6.05
N LEU A 90 0.15 12.38 -5.69
CA LEU A 90 0.67 13.67 -5.21
C LEU A 90 0.58 14.75 -6.30
N GLY A 91 0.96 14.44 -7.54
CA GLY A 91 0.82 15.39 -8.65
C GLY A 91 -0.63 15.82 -8.86
N TRP A 92 -1.57 14.87 -8.74
CA TRP A 92 -2.99 15.15 -8.83
C TRP A 92 -3.49 16.00 -7.64
N THR A 93 -3.09 15.71 -6.40
CA THR A 93 -3.56 16.46 -5.23
C THR A 93 -3.12 17.92 -5.28
N LEU A 94 -1.85 18.18 -5.61
CA LEU A 94 -1.31 19.54 -5.77
C LEU A 94 -2.10 20.38 -6.78
N GLU A 95 -2.51 19.76 -7.89
CA GLU A 95 -3.23 20.47 -8.95
C GLU A 95 -4.68 20.76 -8.54
N TYR A 96 -5.37 19.81 -7.92
CA TYR A 96 -6.84 19.84 -7.80
C TYR A 96 -7.41 20.03 -6.38
N LEU A 97 -6.59 19.99 -5.32
CA LEU A 97 -7.04 20.12 -3.93
C LEU A 97 -6.62 21.44 -3.26
N ILE A 98 -7.44 21.94 -2.34
CA ILE A 98 -7.07 23.07 -1.49
C ILE A 98 -5.83 22.73 -0.68
N THR A 99 -4.93 23.69 -0.49
CA THR A 99 -3.66 23.47 0.22
C THR A 99 -3.84 23.60 1.74
N ASP A 100 -4.51 24.65 2.22
CA ASP A 100 -4.79 24.88 3.63
C ASP A 100 -6.25 24.51 3.96
N ILE A 101 -6.43 23.45 4.75
CA ILE A 101 -7.76 22.99 5.17
C ILE A 101 -8.46 23.96 6.14
N SER A 102 -7.77 24.98 6.64
CA SER A 102 -8.34 25.96 7.59
C SER A 102 -9.35 26.90 6.94
N VAL A 103 -9.44 26.88 5.60
CA VAL A 103 -10.52 27.54 4.86
C VAL A 103 -11.85 26.80 5.01
N LEU A 104 -11.82 25.53 5.42
CA LEU A 104 -13.01 24.72 5.65
C LEU A 104 -13.64 25.02 7.02
N PRO A 105 -14.96 24.89 7.17
CA PRO A 105 -15.62 24.87 8.47
C PRO A 105 -15.05 23.80 9.41
N GLU A 106 -14.99 24.11 10.71
CA GLU A 106 -14.39 23.24 11.72
C GLU A 106 -14.98 21.81 11.73
N TYR A 107 -16.29 21.66 11.53
CA TYR A 107 -16.94 20.34 11.49
C TYR A 107 -16.45 19.48 10.31
N GLN A 108 -16.09 20.11 9.18
CA GLN A 108 -15.54 19.41 8.02
C GLN A 108 -14.11 18.95 8.29
N ILE A 109 -13.29 19.83 8.89
CA ILE A 109 -11.93 19.49 9.31
C ILE A 109 -11.93 18.34 10.31
N HIS A 110 -12.82 18.39 11.31
CA HIS A 110 -12.95 17.31 12.30
C HIS A 110 -13.30 15.97 11.64
N ARG A 111 -14.23 15.97 10.67
CA ARG A 111 -14.58 14.77 9.90
C ARG A 111 -13.45 14.25 9.02
N LEU A 112 -12.64 15.13 8.42
CA LEU A 112 -11.42 14.74 7.69
C LEU A 112 -10.42 14.02 8.61
N ILE A 113 -10.11 14.62 9.77
CA ILE A 113 -9.19 14.04 10.77
C ILE A 113 -9.72 12.69 11.28
N THR A 114 -11.03 12.61 11.56
CA THR A 114 -11.69 11.37 12.00
C THR A 114 -11.66 10.28 10.93
N ARG A 115 -11.84 10.65 9.65
CA ARG A 115 -11.76 9.68 8.55
C ARG A 115 -10.35 9.08 8.40
N ALA A 116 -9.33 9.84 8.80
CA ALA A 116 -7.93 9.43 8.84
C ALA A 116 -7.53 8.73 10.16
N ASP A 117 -8.47 8.16 10.91
CA ASP A 117 -8.18 7.41 12.13
C ASP A 117 -7.12 6.31 11.90
N GLY A 118 -6.19 6.19 12.85
CA GLY A 118 -4.99 5.34 12.74
C GLY A 118 -3.86 5.91 11.88
N PHE A 119 -4.10 6.93 11.05
CA PHE A 119 -3.09 7.55 10.17
C PHE A 119 -2.84 9.03 10.49
N CYS A 120 -3.76 9.68 11.20
CA CYS A 120 -3.65 11.03 11.71
C CYS A 120 -3.86 11.00 13.22
N ALA A 121 -3.10 11.80 13.96
CA ALA A 121 -3.31 11.96 15.38
C ALA A 121 -4.69 12.59 15.63
N GLN A 122 -5.53 11.88 16.39
CA GLN A 122 -6.92 12.23 16.63
C GLN A 122 -7.05 13.38 17.65
N MET A 123 -6.81 14.61 17.18
CA MET A 123 -6.95 15.82 17.98
C MET A 123 -7.51 16.97 17.14
N ASP A 124 -8.04 17.99 17.83
CA ASP A 124 -8.58 19.19 17.17
C ASP A 124 -7.51 19.88 16.32
N TRP A 125 -7.92 20.41 15.16
CA TRP A 125 -7.00 21.08 14.24
C TRP A 125 -6.24 22.23 14.87
N ALA A 126 -6.88 23.01 15.75
CA ALA A 126 -6.23 24.08 16.50
C ALA A 126 -5.06 23.60 17.39
N LYS A 127 -5.08 22.34 17.83
CA LYS A 127 -3.99 21.70 18.59
C LYS A 127 -2.98 21.01 17.68
N LEU A 128 -3.45 20.41 16.59
CA LEU A 128 -2.61 19.70 15.63
C LEU A 128 -1.72 20.65 14.83
N ARG A 129 -2.30 21.70 14.25
CA ARG A 129 -1.62 22.68 13.38
C ARG A 129 -0.30 23.22 13.95
N PRO A 130 -0.22 23.72 15.20
CA PRO A 130 1.03 24.26 15.75
C PRO A 130 2.12 23.22 16.01
N LEU A 131 1.78 21.92 16.00
CA LEU A 131 2.74 20.83 16.19
C LEU A 131 3.30 20.31 14.87
N LEU A 132 2.75 20.73 13.74
CA LEU A 132 3.22 20.31 12.42
C LEU A 132 4.38 21.22 11.98
N PRO A 133 5.33 20.70 11.19
CA PRO A 133 6.26 21.54 10.46
C PRO A 133 5.51 22.62 9.65
N PRO A 134 6.01 23.86 9.54
CA PRO A 134 5.27 24.96 8.91
C PRO A 134 4.77 24.65 7.49
N ALA A 135 5.60 23.99 6.66
CA ALA A 135 5.20 23.58 5.32
C ALA A 135 4.09 22.52 5.34
N ALA A 136 4.19 21.53 6.24
CA ALA A 136 3.13 20.53 6.42
C ALA A 136 1.83 21.14 6.92
N ALA A 137 1.88 22.13 7.81
CA ALA A 137 0.70 22.85 8.29
C ALA A 137 0.01 23.65 7.17
N ALA A 138 0.80 24.31 6.30
CA ALA A 138 0.29 25.12 5.19
C ALA A 138 -0.26 24.28 4.01
N HIS A 139 0.23 23.05 3.86
CA HIS A 139 -0.12 22.12 2.78
C HIS A 139 -0.88 20.87 3.29
N PHE A 140 -1.59 21.00 4.42
CA PHE A 140 -2.24 19.86 5.04
C PHE A 140 -3.38 19.28 4.20
N GLY A 141 -3.99 20.06 3.31
CA GLY A 141 -5.00 19.59 2.37
C GLY A 141 -4.44 18.63 1.31
N ASP A 142 -3.25 18.93 0.80
CA ASP A 142 -2.52 18.06 -0.13
C ASP A 142 -2.20 16.70 0.55
N LEU A 143 -1.71 16.77 1.78
CA LEU A 143 -1.38 15.61 2.62
C LEU A 143 -2.59 14.75 2.94
N MET A 144 -3.70 15.37 3.36
CA MET A 144 -4.95 14.68 3.66
C MET A 144 -5.52 14.03 2.40
N GLY A 145 -5.49 14.73 1.27
CA GLY A 145 -5.92 14.20 -0.02
C GLY A 145 -5.10 13.00 -0.47
N GLU A 146 -3.77 13.08 -0.35
CA GLU A 146 -2.87 11.98 -0.70
C GLU A 146 -3.19 10.74 0.12
N LEU A 147 -3.33 10.88 1.45
CA LEU A 147 -3.70 9.77 2.32
C LEU A 147 -5.04 9.16 1.91
N LEU A 148 -6.09 9.97 1.72
CA LEU A 148 -7.44 9.48 1.40
C LEU A 148 -7.47 8.74 0.05
N ILE A 149 -6.68 9.15 -0.93
CA ILE A 149 -6.51 8.43 -2.20
C ILE A 149 -5.88 7.05 -1.96
N HIS A 150 -4.81 6.97 -1.17
CA HIS A 150 -4.17 5.69 -0.85
C HIS A 150 -5.11 4.75 -0.09
N LEU A 151 -5.87 5.27 0.88
CA LEU A 151 -6.88 4.51 1.60
C LEU A 151 -7.98 4.00 0.67
N ALA A 152 -8.46 4.83 -0.26
CA ALA A 152 -9.48 4.42 -1.23
C ALA A 152 -8.97 3.32 -2.18
N ILE A 153 -7.75 3.45 -2.70
CA ILE A 153 -7.10 2.42 -3.54
C ILE A 153 -6.99 1.10 -2.77
N HIS A 154 -6.56 1.16 -1.51
CA HIS A 154 -6.45 -0.02 -0.66
C HIS A 154 -7.80 -0.68 -0.39
N ASP A 155 -8.80 0.10 0.02
CA ASP A 155 -10.15 -0.40 0.33
C ASP A 155 -10.85 -1.01 -0.90
N LEU A 156 -10.64 -0.41 -2.09
CA LEU A 156 -11.27 -0.88 -3.32
C LEU A 156 -10.57 -2.10 -3.91
N PHE A 157 -9.24 -2.12 -3.93
CA PHE A 157 -8.50 -3.10 -4.71
C PHE A 157 -7.82 -4.16 -3.84
N PHE A 158 -7.19 -3.78 -2.73
CA PHE A 158 -6.40 -4.71 -1.89
C PHE A 158 -7.27 -5.47 -0.89
N GLU A 159 -8.26 -4.83 -0.27
CA GLU A 159 -9.19 -5.50 0.65
C GLU A 159 -10.25 -6.34 -0.07
N ARG A 160 -10.41 -6.17 -1.39
CA ARG A 160 -11.42 -6.85 -2.21
C ARG A 160 -10.84 -7.42 -3.50
N PRO A 161 -9.80 -8.26 -3.47
CA PRO A 161 -9.04 -8.65 -4.66
C PRO A 161 -9.86 -9.38 -5.74
N PHE A 162 -11.08 -9.85 -5.44
CA PHE A 162 -11.95 -10.58 -6.37
C PHE A 162 -13.09 -9.73 -6.97
N TRP A 163 -13.10 -8.41 -6.75
CA TRP A 163 -14.23 -7.52 -7.08
C TRP A 163 -14.66 -7.55 -8.56
N TYR A 164 -13.76 -7.89 -9.47
CA TYR A 164 -13.98 -7.87 -10.91
C TYR A 164 -14.50 -9.19 -11.48
N LEU A 165 -14.48 -10.29 -10.71
CA LEU A 165 -14.96 -11.60 -11.16
C LEU A 165 -16.49 -11.64 -11.18
N ASP A 166 -17.07 -12.14 -12.27
CA ASP A 166 -18.48 -11.92 -12.62
C ASP A 166 -19.45 -13.05 -12.25
N GLY A 167 -18.94 -14.24 -11.90
CA GLY A 167 -19.74 -15.38 -11.47
C GLY A 167 -20.66 -15.98 -12.54
N LYS A 168 -20.40 -15.69 -13.83
CA LYS A 168 -21.18 -16.26 -14.95
C LYS A 168 -21.12 -17.78 -14.95
N ARG A 169 -22.22 -18.40 -15.37
CA ARG A 169 -22.28 -19.86 -15.57
C ARG A 169 -21.59 -20.32 -16.85
N GLY A 170 -21.40 -19.42 -17.81
CA GLY A 170 -20.75 -19.69 -19.10
C GLY A 170 -20.68 -18.44 -19.98
N PRO A 171 -20.09 -18.55 -21.19
CA PRO A 171 -19.86 -17.40 -22.08
C PRO A 171 -21.14 -16.66 -22.49
N ASP A 172 -22.25 -17.38 -22.64
CA ASP A 172 -23.54 -16.84 -23.07
C ASP A 172 -24.41 -16.34 -21.90
N ASP A 173 -23.93 -16.46 -20.66
CA ASP A 173 -24.67 -16.03 -19.48
C ASP A 173 -24.59 -14.50 -19.34
N SER A 174 -25.68 -13.81 -19.66
CA SER A 174 -25.81 -12.38 -19.45
C SER A 174 -26.08 -12.01 -17.99
N ASN A 175 -26.40 -12.98 -17.13
CA ASN A 175 -26.73 -12.74 -15.72
C ASN A 175 -25.49 -12.87 -14.84
N GLU A 176 -24.74 -11.78 -14.74
CA GLU A 176 -23.66 -11.66 -13.76
C GLU A 176 -24.19 -11.75 -12.33
N ASP A 177 -23.42 -12.38 -11.44
CA ASP A 177 -23.68 -12.39 -10.01
C ASP A 177 -22.91 -11.21 -9.37
N PRO A 178 -23.57 -10.08 -9.04
CA PRO A 178 -22.87 -8.91 -8.49
C PRO A 178 -22.23 -9.17 -7.12
N GLU A 179 -22.62 -10.25 -6.44
CA GLU A 179 -22.09 -10.63 -5.15
C GLU A 179 -20.97 -11.69 -5.25
N PHE A 180 -20.61 -12.13 -6.46
CA PHE A 180 -19.65 -13.21 -6.66
C PHE A 180 -18.28 -12.90 -6.06
N GLY A 181 -17.75 -11.69 -6.30
CA GLY A 181 -16.49 -11.26 -5.69
C GLY A 181 -16.52 -11.30 -4.15
N LYS A 182 -17.65 -10.96 -3.51
CA LYS A 182 -17.80 -11.04 -2.04
C LYS A 182 -17.88 -12.49 -1.56
N LYS A 183 -18.53 -13.39 -2.32
CA LYS A 183 -18.56 -14.82 -2.00
C LYS A 183 -17.17 -15.44 -2.07
N LEU A 184 -16.36 -15.05 -3.06
CA LEU A 184 -14.95 -15.46 -3.16
C LEU A 184 -14.10 -14.89 -2.03
N GLN A 185 -14.33 -13.63 -1.64
CA GLN A 185 -13.67 -13.04 -0.47
C GLN A 185 -13.99 -13.81 0.82
N TYR A 186 -15.25 -14.15 1.04
CA TYR A 186 -15.65 -14.98 2.17
C TYR A 186 -14.98 -16.37 2.15
N LEU A 187 -14.92 -17.00 0.98
CA LEU A 187 -14.24 -18.29 0.82
C LEU A 187 -12.73 -18.18 1.12
N PHE A 188 -12.08 -17.13 0.62
CA PHE A 188 -10.68 -16.83 0.94
C PHE A 188 -10.46 -16.71 2.45
N GLU A 189 -11.31 -15.96 3.16
CA GLU A 189 -11.19 -15.79 4.61
C GLU A 189 -11.33 -17.12 5.36
N ARG A 190 -12.22 -18.01 4.89
CA ARG A 190 -12.36 -19.39 5.43
C ARG A 190 -11.12 -20.23 5.17
N PHE A 191 -10.57 -20.18 3.97
CA PHE A 191 -9.34 -20.90 3.62
C PHE A 191 -8.15 -20.38 4.42
N TYR A 192 -7.98 -19.06 4.49
CA TYR A 192 -6.93 -18.41 5.24
C TYR A 192 -7.00 -18.73 6.72
N LYS A 193 -8.20 -18.71 7.34
CA LYS A 193 -8.38 -19.14 8.74
C LYS A 193 -8.05 -20.62 8.96
N THR A 194 -8.29 -21.47 7.98
CA THR A 194 -8.03 -22.91 8.07
C THR A 194 -6.55 -23.23 7.89
N ASN A 195 -5.92 -22.61 6.90
CA ASN A 195 -4.50 -22.75 6.60
C ASN A 195 -4.02 -21.50 5.83
N PRO A 196 -3.34 -20.54 6.48
CA PRO A 196 -2.93 -19.29 5.85
C PRO A 196 -2.07 -19.52 4.60
N ARG A 197 -1.12 -20.47 4.64
CA ARG A 197 -0.26 -20.82 3.50
C ARG A 197 -1.08 -21.22 2.27
N HIS A 198 -2.03 -22.12 2.41
CA HIS A 198 -2.83 -22.56 1.27
C HIS A 198 -3.86 -21.52 0.84
N GLY A 199 -4.43 -20.77 1.78
CA GLY A 199 -5.35 -19.67 1.46
C GLY A 199 -4.69 -18.59 0.60
N VAL A 200 -3.48 -18.14 0.96
CA VAL A 200 -2.78 -17.11 0.20
C VAL A 200 -2.24 -17.62 -1.13
N LEU A 201 -1.83 -18.88 -1.20
CA LEU A 201 -1.44 -19.53 -2.45
C LEU A 201 -2.62 -19.64 -3.42
N TRP A 202 -3.80 -20.03 -2.92
CA TRP A 202 -5.02 -20.07 -3.72
C TRP A 202 -5.36 -18.68 -4.29
N LYS A 203 -5.38 -17.64 -3.43
CA LYS A 203 -5.62 -16.26 -3.87
C LYS A 203 -4.61 -15.85 -4.95
N MET A 204 -3.32 -16.06 -4.72
CA MET A 204 -2.26 -15.70 -5.66
C MET A 204 -2.47 -16.36 -7.04
N GLN A 205 -2.76 -17.67 -7.08
CA GLN A 205 -2.98 -18.37 -8.35
C GLN A 205 -4.25 -17.90 -9.06
N THR A 206 -5.34 -17.65 -8.32
CA THR A 206 -6.55 -17.03 -8.90
C THR A 206 -6.23 -15.69 -9.53
N GLN A 207 -5.45 -14.82 -8.86
CA GLN A 207 -5.07 -13.53 -9.39
C GLN A 207 -4.17 -13.65 -10.62
N ARG A 208 -3.21 -14.58 -10.65
CA ARG A 208 -2.36 -14.81 -11.83
C ARG A 208 -3.18 -15.18 -13.05
N LEU A 209 -3.98 -16.24 -12.93
CA LEU A 209 -4.78 -16.75 -14.05
C LEU A 209 -5.82 -15.74 -14.53
N ALA A 210 -6.42 -14.98 -13.61
CA ALA A 210 -7.43 -13.99 -13.95
C ALA A 210 -6.87 -12.72 -14.59
N ASN A 211 -5.57 -12.46 -14.48
CA ASN A 211 -4.92 -11.24 -14.99
C ASN A 211 -3.83 -11.52 -16.06
N SER A 212 -3.79 -12.73 -16.61
CA SER A 212 -2.83 -13.11 -17.67
C SER A 212 -3.14 -12.41 -18.99
N GLU A 213 -2.60 -11.20 -19.20
CA GLU A 213 -2.84 -10.41 -20.43
C GLU A 213 -1.78 -10.60 -21.52
N ALA A 214 -0.53 -10.86 -21.14
CA ALA A 214 0.61 -10.91 -22.07
C ALA A 214 1.75 -11.82 -21.61
N CYS A 215 1.50 -12.70 -20.64
CA CYS A 215 2.53 -13.63 -20.17
C CYS A 215 2.90 -14.62 -21.29
N HIS A 216 4.19 -14.89 -21.43
CA HIS A 216 4.67 -16.01 -22.23
C HIS A 216 4.06 -17.32 -21.67
N GLY A 217 4.07 -18.45 -22.37
CA GLY A 217 3.61 -19.72 -21.79
C GLY A 217 2.11 -19.90 -21.48
N VAL A 218 1.28 -18.85 -21.46
CA VAL A 218 -0.18 -18.98 -21.28
C VAL A 218 -0.82 -19.39 -22.61
N HIS A 219 -1.55 -20.52 -22.60
CA HIS A 219 -2.19 -21.04 -23.81
C HIS A 219 -3.38 -20.21 -24.30
N ASP A 220 -4.09 -19.54 -23.38
CA ASP A 220 -5.28 -18.73 -23.68
C ASP A 220 -5.32 -17.46 -22.81
N LEU A 221 -5.33 -16.31 -23.47
CA LEU A 221 -5.33 -14.98 -22.85
C LEU A 221 -6.74 -14.38 -22.77
N GLU A 222 -7.78 -15.06 -23.29
CA GLU A 222 -9.13 -14.51 -23.40
C GLU A 222 -9.67 -14.08 -22.02
N PHE A 223 -9.48 -14.91 -21.00
CA PHE A 223 -9.97 -14.61 -19.65
C PHE A 223 -9.25 -13.41 -19.02
N GLY A 224 -7.93 -13.30 -19.19
CA GLY A 224 -7.16 -12.15 -18.71
C GLY A 224 -7.58 -10.85 -19.40
N GLN A 225 -7.68 -10.87 -20.73
CA GLN A 225 -8.13 -9.72 -21.53
C GLN A 225 -9.59 -9.34 -21.23
N TYR A 226 -10.43 -10.33 -20.94
CA TYR A 226 -11.80 -10.10 -20.49
C TYR A 226 -11.82 -9.30 -19.18
N ASN A 227 -11.07 -9.74 -18.17
CA ASN A 227 -10.99 -9.03 -16.89
C ASN A 227 -10.31 -7.65 -17.02
N ALA A 228 -9.30 -7.51 -17.87
CA ALA A 228 -8.67 -6.22 -18.18
C ALA A 228 -9.68 -5.17 -18.68
N ARG A 229 -10.60 -5.58 -19.56
CA ARG A 229 -11.69 -4.70 -20.03
C ARG A 229 -12.66 -4.34 -18.91
N ARG A 230 -12.97 -5.28 -18.00
CA ARG A 230 -13.81 -5.01 -16.82
C ARG A 230 -13.15 -4.02 -15.87
N HIS A 231 -11.85 -4.15 -15.66
CA HIS A 231 -11.06 -3.20 -14.88
C HIS A 231 -11.22 -1.78 -15.41
N GLU A 232 -10.91 -1.58 -16.69
CA GLU A 232 -11.01 -0.26 -17.32
C GLU A 232 -12.45 0.30 -17.33
N ALA A 233 -13.45 -0.56 -17.54
CA ALA A 233 -14.85 -0.14 -17.53
C ALA A 233 -15.34 0.30 -16.14
N ALA A 234 -14.77 -0.23 -15.05
CA ALA A 234 -15.21 0.08 -13.69
C ALA A 234 -14.55 1.35 -13.10
N LEU A 235 -13.32 1.68 -13.53
CA LEU A 235 -12.56 2.82 -13.00
C LEU A 235 -13.33 4.15 -12.98
N PRO A 236 -14.05 4.55 -14.06
CA PRO A 236 -14.79 5.81 -14.05
C PRO A 236 -15.83 5.88 -12.93
N GLY A 237 -16.57 4.79 -12.69
CA GLY A 237 -17.58 4.72 -11.63
C GLY A 237 -16.99 4.81 -10.22
N PHE A 238 -15.83 4.20 -9.99
CA PHE A 238 -15.11 4.33 -8.71
C PHE A 238 -14.63 5.75 -8.46
N VAL A 239 -14.06 6.39 -9.48
CA VAL A 239 -13.56 7.77 -9.40
C VAL A 239 -14.70 8.75 -9.17
N ASP A 240 -15.82 8.60 -9.89
CA ASP A 240 -16.99 9.47 -9.73
C ASP A 240 -17.58 9.35 -8.32
N SER A 241 -17.69 8.12 -7.81
CA SER A 241 -18.16 7.85 -6.45
C SER A 241 -17.21 8.48 -5.41
N PHE A 242 -15.89 8.37 -5.62
CA PHE A 242 -14.90 8.92 -4.69
C PHE A 242 -14.87 10.45 -4.70
N LEU A 243 -14.92 11.07 -5.89
CA LEU A 243 -15.00 12.54 -6.04
C LEU A 243 -16.25 13.13 -5.38
N ALA A 244 -17.37 12.41 -5.40
CA ALA A 244 -18.60 12.82 -4.76
C ALA A 244 -18.64 12.49 -3.25
N SER A 245 -17.73 11.65 -2.76
CA SER A 245 -17.78 11.13 -1.39
C SER A 245 -17.33 12.17 -0.35
N GLU A 246 -18.09 12.30 0.72
CA GLU A 246 -17.63 12.99 1.92
C GLU A 246 -16.67 12.08 2.72
N PRO A 247 -15.61 12.64 3.34
CA PRO A 247 -15.27 14.06 3.37
C PRO A 247 -14.34 14.51 2.21
N PHE A 248 -13.96 13.63 1.29
CA PHE A 248 -12.95 13.93 0.25
C PHE A 248 -13.36 15.08 -0.66
N CYS A 249 -14.63 15.17 -1.03
CA CYS A 249 -15.16 16.21 -1.92
C CYS A 249 -14.91 17.64 -1.41
N TRP A 250 -14.80 17.84 -0.08
CA TRP A 250 -14.52 19.16 0.51
C TRP A 250 -13.09 19.64 0.29
N LEU A 251 -12.16 18.73 -0.03
CA LEU A 251 -10.78 19.11 -0.34
C LEU A 251 -10.65 19.63 -1.78
N LEU A 252 -11.64 19.43 -2.65
CA LEU A 252 -11.57 19.86 -4.04
C LEU A 252 -11.54 21.39 -4.13
N LYS A 253 -10.67 21.96 -4.97
CA LYS A 253 -10.75 23.39 -5.29
C LYS A 253 -12.10 23.69 -5.96
N ASP A 254 -12.83 24.69 -5.44
CA ASP A 254 -14.21 25.07 -5.83
C ASP A 254 -14.37 25.68 -7.24
N SER A 255 -13.39 25.50 -8.12
CA SER A 255 -13.24 26.38 -9.29
C SER A 255 -13.78 25.84 -10.62
N TYR A 256 -14.40 24.66 -10.64
CA TYR A 256 -14.75 24.01 -11.91
C TYR A 256 -16.23 23.63 -11.99
N PRO A 257 -17.02 24.31 -12.85
CA PRO A 257 -18.32 23.80 -13.26
C PRO A 257 -18.18 22.34 -13.72
N GLY A 258 -19.13 21.48 -13.38
CA GLY A 258 -19.06 20.04 -13.65
C GLY A 258 -18.87 19.67 -15.14
N THR A 259 -19.18 20.59 -16.04
CA THR A 259 -19.01 20.47 -17.51
C THR A 259 -17.76 21.14 -18.06
N SER A 260 -16.93 21.75 -17.21
CA SER A 260 -15.72 22.43 -17.66
C SER A 260 -14.64 21.42 -18.08
N MET A 261 -13.82 21.80 -19.06
CA MET A 261 -12.66 21.02 -19.47
C MET A 261 -11.74 20.67 -18.30
N GLN A 262 -11.67 21.53 -17.29
CA GLN A 262 -10.84 21.31 -16.11
C GLN A 262 -11.45 20.30 -15.14
N ALA A 263 -12.79 20.21 -15.03
CA ALA A 263 -13.46 19.14 -14.30
C ALA A 263 -13.20 17.78 -14.97
N GLU A 264 -13.22 17.71 -16.30
CA GLU A 264 -12.90 16.48 -17.03
C GLU A 264 -11.42 16.09 -16.90
N LYS A 265 -10.49 17.06 -16.96
CA LYS A 265 -9.06 16.81 -16.69
C LYS A 265 -8.83 16.27 -15.28
N ARG A 266 -9.48 16.87 -14.27
CA ARG A 266 -9.45 16.39 -12.89
C ARG A 266 -9.90 14.94 -12.80
N ARG A 267 -11.05 14.62 -13.39
CA ARG A 267 -11.62 13.29 -13.41
C ARG A 267 -10.71 12.28 -14.13
N THR A 268 -10.25 12.61 -15.33
CA THR A 268 -9.34 11.77 -16.12
C THR A 268 -8.01 11.54 -15.40
N GLY A 269 -7.44 12.58 -14.78
CA GLY A 269 -6.22 12.46 -13.98
C GLY A 269 -6.40 11.47 -12.82
N LEU A 270 -7.53 11.53 -12.12
CA LEU A 270 -7.80 10.62 -11.00
C LEU A 270 -8.07 9.18 -11.46
N ILE A 271 -8.72 9.00 -12.61
CA ILE A 271 -8.84 7.69 -13.27
C ILE A 271 -7.45 7.09 -13.53
N ASN A 272 -6.48 7.90 -13.99
CA ASN A 272 -5.12 7.43 -14.21
C ASN A 272 -4.42 7.02 -12.90
N VAL A 273 -4.66 7.75 -11.81
CA VAL A 273 -4.15 7.38 -10.47
C VAL A 273 -4.73 6.04 -10.02
N PHE A 274 -6.06 5.86 -10.12
CA PHE A 274 -6.73 4.62 -9.73
C PHE A 274 -6.32 3.44 -10.61
N ARG A 275 -6.14 3.66 -11.92
CA ARG A 275 -5.58 2.66 -12.85
C ARG A 275 -4.21 2.18 -12.38
N LYS A 276 -3.32 3.10 -12.01
CA LYS A 276 -1.98 2.74 -11.53
C LYS A 276 -2.03 2.02 -10.18
N GLY A 277 -2.95 2.43 -9.30
CA GLY A 277 -3.23 1.72 -8.05
C GLY A 277 -3.70 0.27 -8.28
N LEU A 278 -4.58 0.06 -9.26
CA LEU A 278 -5.08 -1.26 -9.65
C LEU A 278 -3.96 -2.13 -10.25
N GLU A 279 -3.16 -1.59 -11.17
CA GLU A 279 -2.00 -2.28 -11.72
C GLU A 279 -1.03 -2.71 -10.61
N THR A 280 -0.76 -1.80 -9.66
CA THR A 280 0.10 -2.07 -8.50
C THR A 280 -0.49 -3.19 -7.64
N MET A 281 -1.80 -3.19 -7.39
CA MET A 281 -2.47 -4.26 -6.65
C MET A 281 -2.31 -5.61 -7.34
N ILE A 282 -2.62 -5.70 -8.65
CA ILE A 282 -2.51 -6.94 -9.42
C ILE A 282 -1.09 -7.49 -9.33
N LYS A 283 -0.07 -6.63 -9.51
CA LYS A 283 1.35 -7.03 -9.43
C LYS A 283 1.74 -7.51 -8.02
N CYS A 284 1.26 -6.85 -6.97
CA CYS A 284 1.52 -7.30 -5.61
C CYS A 284 0.84 -8.63 -5.29
N GLU A 285 -0.43 -8.78 -5.65
CA GLU A 285 -1.23 -9.98 -5.37
C GLU A 285 -0.78 -11.22 -6.18
N THR A 286 -0.24 -11.00 -7.38
CA THR A 286 0.33 -12.08 -8.21
C THR A 286 1.74 -12.50 -7.78
N TRP A 287 2.43 -11.72 -6.95
CA TRP A 287 3.83 -12.01 -6.58
C TRP A 287 4.08 -12.10 -5.08
N THR A 288 3.92 -10.99 -4.36
CA THR A 288 4.26 -10.89 -2.93
C THR A 288 3.47 -11.90 -2.11
N ASN A 289 2.22 -12.13 -2.52
CA ASN A 289 1.24 -12.98 -1.85
C ASN A 289 1.11 -12.64 -0.35
N GLY A 290 0.21 -13.31 0.36
CA GLY A 290 -0.10 -12.94 1.75
C GLY A 290 -1.36 -12.08 1.84
N LYS A 291 -1.57 -11.45 3.00
CA LYS A 291 -2.66 -10.50 3.23
C LYS A 291 -2.11 -9.07 3.27
N PRO A 292 -2.57 -8.17 2.38
CA PRO A 292 -2.11 -6.79 2.39
C PRO A 292 -2.53 -6.09 3.68
N PHE A 293 -1.68 -5.19 4.15
CA PHE A 293 -1.92 -4.39 5.34
C PHE A 293 -1.20 -3.04 5.22
N LEU A 294 -1.92 -1.95 5.51
CA LEU A 294 -1.34 -0.61 5.62
C LEU A 294 -0.89 -0.35 7.05
N ARG A 295 0.35 0.09 7.23
CA ARG A 295 0.88 0.52 8.53
C ARG A 295 0.49 1.97 8.82
N GLY A 296 -0.27 2.17 9.89
CA GLY A 296 -0.60 3.48 10.45
C GLY A 296 0.38 3.88 11.55
N ILE A 297 0.00 4.89 12.35
CA ILE A 297 0.83 5.44 13.42
C ILE A 297 1.22 4.35 14.43
N ASP A 298 0.26 3.53 14.86
CA ASP A 298 0.47 2.49 15.87
C ASP A 298 1.39 1.37 15.37
N GLU A 299 1.20 0.91 14.13
CA GLU A 299 2.06 -0.13 13.54
C GLU A 299 3.46 0.37 13.19
N LEU A 300 3.67 1.67 13.18
CA LEU A 300 4.98 2.33 13.06
C LEU A 300 5.57 2.70 14.44
N GLY A 301 4.99 2.20 15.54
CA GLY A 301 5.46 2.42 16.90
C GLY A 301 5.19 3.82 17.46
N GLY A 302 4.43 4.67 16.74
CA GLY A 302 4.00 6.00 17.17
C GLY A 302 5.09 7.07 17.31
N ILE A 303 6.37 6.70 17.20
CA ILE A 303 7.52 7.59 17.40
C ILE A 303 8.46 7.49 16.20
N TRP A 304 8.95 8.63 15.73
CA TRP A 304 9.99 8.69 14.71
C TRP A 304 11.37 8.57 15.35
N SER A 305 12.24 7.76 14.74
CA SER A 305 13.64 7.66 15.12
C SER A 305 14.52 7.48 13.89
N ALA A 306 15.62 8.22 13.84
CA ALA A 306 16.58 8.17 12.74
C ALA A 306 17.30 6.81 12.67
N ASP A 307 17.48 6.16 13.82
CA ASP A 307 18.22 4.90 13.98
C ASP A 307 17.32 3.66 13.88
N SER A 308 16.02 3.85 13.64
CA SER A 308 15.09 2.72 13.55
C SER A 308 15.36 1.89 12.30
N SER A 309 15.45 0.57 12.48
CA SER A 309 15.45 -0.40 11.38
C SER A 309 14.09 -0.45 10.66
N GLU A 310 13.06 0.20 11.20
CA GLU A 310 11.76 0.33 10.55
C GLU A 310 11.88 1.28 9.36
N LYS A 311 11.49 0.77 8.20
CA LYS A 311 11.43 1.51 6.94
C LYS A 311 10.29 2.54 6.95
N LYS A 312 10.54 3.67 7.59
CA LYS A 312 9.69 4.87 7.53
C LYS A 312 10.57 6.09 7.22
N ILE A 313 10.10 6.93 6.31
CA ILE A 313 10.83 8.11 5.85
C ILE A 313 10.05 9.38 6.19
N ILE A 314 10.79 10.49 6.34
CA ILE A 314 10.19 11.81 6.57
C ILE A 314 9.59 12.31 5.24
N HIS A 315 8.34 12.77 5.28
CA HIS A 315 7.68 13.39 4.13
C HIS A 315 8.39 14.70 3.71
N SER A 316 8.35 15.05 2.42
CA SER A 316 9.03 16.24 1.88
C SER A 316 8.61 17.56 2.56
N TYR A 317 7.36 17.69 2.98
CA TYR A 317 6.87 18.85 3.76
C TYR A 317 7.38 18.94 5.20
N ALA A 318 8.06 17.90 5.67
CA ALA A 318 8.79 17.89 6.92
C ALA A 318 10.32 17.89 6.69
N TRP A 319 10.77 17.98 5.44
CA TRP A 319 12.20 17.96 5.12
C TRP A 319 12.86 19.26 5.58
N ARG A 320 13.68 19.16 6.63
CA ARG A 320 14.60 20.21 7.10
C ARG A 320 16.02 19.64 7.10
N PRO A 321 17.08 20.49 7.07
CA PRO A 321 18.46 20.02 7.09
C PRO A 321 18.81 19.18 8.33
N ARG A 322 18.15 19.45 9.46
CA ARG A 322 18.40 18.82 10.77
C ARG A 322 17.37 17.72 11.06
N ARG A 323 17.72 16.47 10.72
CA ARG A 323 16.87 15.27 10.97
C ARG A 323 16.77 14.91 12.46
N ASP A 324 17.78 15.29 13.23
CA ASP A 324 17.89 15.12 14.68
C ASP A 324 16.74 15.77 15.45
N LEU A 325 16.17 16.87 14.94
CA LEU A 325 15.02 17.55 15.56
C LEU A 325 13.77 16.68 15.66
N TYR A 326 13.66 15.67 14.80
CA TYR A 326 12.51 14.76 14.81
C TYR A 326 12.75 13.51 15.68
N ASN A 327 13.99 13.24 16.10
CA ASN A 327 14.33 12.00 16.78
C ASN A 327 13.61 11.91 18.14
N GLY A 328 12.88 10.82 18.37
CA GLY A 328 12.05 10.65 19.56
C GLY A 328 10.72 11.40 19.52
N GLN A 329 10.41 12.14 18.45
CA GLN A 329 9.14 12.84 18.31
C GLN A 329 8.02 11.88 17.92
N ARG A 330 6.82 12.13 18.46
CA ARG A 330 5.63 11.38 18.06
C ARG A 330 5.31 11.60 16.58
N ILE A 331 4.85 10.55 15.90
CA ILE A 331 4.29 10.66 14.56
C ILE A 331 2.90 11.29 14.67
N LEU A 332 2.66 12.38 13.94
CA LEU A 332 1.37 13.07 13.92
C LEU A 332 0.52 12.68 12.72
N PHE A 333 1.15 12.37 11.59
CA PHE A 333 0.45 12.06 10.35
C PHE A 333 1.26 11.10 9.49
N VAL A 334 0.57 10.20 8.78
CA VAL A 334 1.12 9.27 7.80
C VAL A 334 0.51 9.64 6.44
N ALA A 335 1.28 10.34 5.60
CA ALA A 335 0.80 10.82 4.30
C ALA A 335 0.68 9.68 3.29
N ARG A 336 1.70 8.82 3.27
CA ARG A 336 1.69 7.56 2.53
C ARG A 336 1.82 6.41 3.51
N PRO A 337 0.76 5.63 3.73
CA PRO A 337 0.84 4.41 4.53
C PRO A 337 1.86 3.43 3.92
N GLY A 338 2.63 2.76 4.78
CA GLY A 338 3.51 1.69 4.33
C GLY A 338 2.70 0.43 4.01
N LEU A 339 2.91 -0.19 2.86
CA LEU A 339 2.24 -1.42 2.46
C LEU A 339 3.12 -2.62 2.79
N ILE A 340 2.58 -3.50 3.63
CA ILE A 340 3.17 -4.81 3.91
C ILE A 340 2.20 -5.92 3.52
N TYR A 341 2.73 -7.10 3.27
CA TYR A 341 1.97 -8.33 3.20
C TYR A 341 2.37 -9.21 4.36
N VAL A 342 1.40 -9.59 5.18
CA VAL A 342 1.59 -10.57 6.25
C VAL A 342 1.30 -11.96 5.72
N ASP A 343 1.95 -12.96 6.30
CA ASP A 343 1.87 -14.35 5.85
C ASP A 343 2.23 -14.53 4.38
N SER A 344 3.20 -13.75 3.90
CA SER A 344 3.77 -13.97 2.58
C SER A 344 4.60 -15.25 2.57
N LEU A 345 4.43 -16.05 1.53
CA LEU A 345 5.21 -17.22 1.20
C LEU A 345 6.49 -16.79 0.50
N HIS A 346 7.61 -16.96 1.20
CA HIS A 346 8.92 -16.88 0.58
C HIS A 346 9.21 -18.20 -0.14
N CYS A 347 8.92 -18.24 -1.44
CA CYS A 347 9.05 -19.39 -2.33
C CYS A 347 10.49 -19.88 -2.54
N TYR A 348 11.50 -19.10 -2.16
CA TYR A 348 12.91 -19.44 -2.39
C TYR A 348 13.59 -20.23 -1.27
N ARG A 349 12.87 -20.62 -0.21
CA ARG A 349 13.43 -21.48 0.85
C ARG A 349 12.86 -22.90 0.77
N PHE A 350 13.73 -23.86 1.10
CA PHE A 350 13.45 -25.30 1.12
C PHE A 350 12.20 -25.70 1.93
N LEU A 351 11.80 -24.83 2.88
CA LEU A 351 10.50 -24.87 3.54
C LEU A 351 9.87 -23.47 3.45
N PRO A 352 8.71 -23.31 2.78
CA PRO A 352 8.07 -22.01 2.60
C PRO A 352 7.53 -21.51 3.94
N HIS A 353 8.26 -20.66 4.63
CA HIS A 353 7.79 -20.04 5.87
C HIS A 353 6.92 -18.83 5.55
N LEU A 354 5.91 -18.60 6.39
CA LEU A 354 5.12 -17.38 6.37
C LEU A 354 5.97 -16.26 6.97
N GLY A 355 6.06 -15.15 6.26
CA GLY A 355 6.83 -13.98 6.66
C GLY A 355 6.04 -12.69 6.49
N VAL A 356 6.68 -11.59 6.83
CA VAL A 356 6.19 -10.25 6.50
C VAL A 356 7.04 -9.73 5.35
N THR A 357 6.39 -9.41 4.24
CA THR A 357 7.04 -8.77 3.10
C THR A 357 6.66 -7.31 3.05
N GLU A 358 7.65 -6.43 3.15
CA GLU A 358 7.41 -5.01 2.98
C GLU A 358 7.56 -4.62 1.52
N VAL A 359 6.49 -4.05 0.95
CA VAL A 359 6.43 -3.61 -0.45
C VAL A 359 6.81 -2.14 -0.56
N CYS A 360 6.28 -1.29 0.32
CA CYS A 360 6.65 0.12 0.35
C CYS A 360 6.70 0.69 1.77
N GLU A 361 7.60 1.65 1.93
CA GLU A 361 7.88 2.32 3.19
C GLU A 361 6.80 3.36 3.50
N ALA A 362 6.54 3.61 4.78
CA ALA A 362 5.62 4.68 5.18
C ALA A 362 6.30 6.06 5.07
N GLU A 363 5.56 7.08 4.64
CA GLU A 363 5.99 8.48 4.71
C GLU A 363 5.24 9.21 5.81
N VAL A 364 5.98 9.76 6.77
CA VAL A 364 5.42 10.28 8.01
C VAL A 364 5.80 11.74 8.25
N ILE A 365 4.97 12.41 9.06
CA ILE A 365 5.18 13.75 9.58
C ILE A 365 5.22 13.64 11.11
N PRO A 366 6.42 13.69 11.70
CA PRO A 366 6.57 13.78 13.15
C PRO A 366 6.17 15.15 13.68
N ALA A 367 5.97 15.23 15.00
CA ALA A 367 5.80 16.50 15.69
C ALA A 367 7.05 17.37 15.53
N TYR A 368 6.81 18.66 15.34
CA TYR A 368 7.81 19.70 15.26
C TYR A 368 7.82 20.48 16.57
N ILE A 369 8.99 20.55 17.20
CA ILE A 369 9.27 21.47 18.29
C ILE A 369 10.29 22.45 17.73
N PRO A 370 9.95 23.74 17.55
CA PRO A 370 10.93 24.74 17.15
C PRO A 370 12.10 24.69 18.14
N GLY A 371 13.32 24.52 17.63
CA GLY A 371 14.50 24.73 18.46
C GLY A 371 14.64 26.22 18.79
N ASP A 372 15.23 26.55 19.93
CA ASP A 372 15.49 27.94 20.35
C ASP A 372 16.42 28.73 19.37
N ASP A 373 16.95 28.07 18.34
CA ASP A 373 17.90 28.61 17.35
C ASP A 373 17.25 29.38 16.17
N GLU A 374 15.91 29.49 16.06
CA GLU A 374 15.26 30.23 14.95
C GLU A 374 15.44 31.77 15.05
N SER A 375 16.25 32.29 15.99
CA SER A 375 16.57 33.72 16.08
C SER A 375 17.64 34.22 15.08
N ASP A 376 18.36 33.34 14.39
CA ASP A 376 19.61 33.74 13.70
C ASP A 376 19.50 33.97 12.18
N THR A 377 18.32 33.85 11.56
CA THR A 377 18.18 34.09 10.11
C THR A 377 17.68 35.48 9.72
N ALA A 378 17.70 36.46 10.63
CA ALA A 378 17.27 37.83 10.32
C ALA A 378 18.40 38.78 9.88
N ASP A 379 19.68 38.40 9.98
CA ASP A 379 20.80 39.35 9.82
C ASP A 379 21.65 39.19 8.53
N ASP A 380 21.36 38.22 7.66
CA ASP A 380 22.20 37.99 6.46
C ASP A 380 21.76 38.75 5.19
N ASP A 381 20.61 39.43 5.20
CA ASP A 381 20.12 40.18 4.02
C ASP A 381 20.69 41.63 3.92
N GLU A 382 21.48 42.11 4.88
CA GLU A 382 22.05 43.48 4.85
C GLU A 382 23.47 43.59 4.24
N LYS A 383 24.10 42.49 3.79
CA LYS A 383 25.50 42.50 3.30
C LYS A 383 25.72 42.57 1.79
N HIS A 384 24.70 42.87 1.00
CA HIS A 384 24.86 43.13 -0.44
C HIS A 384 24.47 44.55 -0.85
N GLY A 385 25.04 45.53 -0.15
CA GLY A 385 25.14 46.92 -0.60
C GLY A 385 26.46 47.21 -1.31
N LYS A 386 26.35 47.73 -2.54
CA LYS A 386 27.36 48.47 -3.33
C LYS A 386 28.42 47.66 -4.09
N ARG A 387 28.19 47.52 -5.40
CA ARG A 387 29.26 47.69 -6.40
C ARG A 387 28.90 48.88 -7.28
N ASP A 388 29.70 49.92 -7.14
CA ASP A 388 29.68 51.17 -7.88
C ASP A 388 30.02 50.97 -9.37
N GLY A 389 29.61 51.95 -10.16
CA GLY A 389 29.69 51.96 -11.61
C GLY A 389 31.10 52.06 -12.16
N GLY A 390 31.21 51.63 -13.42
CA GLY A 390 32.38 51.77 -14.25
C GLY A 390 31.91 51.80 -15.70
N ASP A 391 31.61 53.00 -16.18
CA ASP A 391 31.47 53.31 -17.59
C ASP A 391 32.77 52.98 -18.31
N GLU A 392 32.73 52.20 -19.39
CA GLU A 392 33.73 52.30 -20.45
C GLU A 392 33.10 52.12 -21.83
N GLU A 393 32.94 53.29 -22.44
CA GLU A 393 32.73 53.57 -23.84
C GLU A 393 33.96 53.13 -24.66
N TYR A 394 33.74 52.70 -25.91
CA TYR A 394 34.50 53.00 -27.14
C TYR A 394 34.81 51.85 -28.12
N ARG A 395 34.35 52.12 -29.36
CA ARG A 395 34.89 51.82 -30.70
C ARG A 395 35.04 50.38 -31.17
N GLY A 396 34.33 50.12 -32.27
CA GLY A 396 34.71 49.09 -33.22
C GLY A 396 35.86 49.50 -34.13
N GLU A 397 36.34 48.51 -34.88
CA GLU A 397 36.89 48.67 -36.22
C GLU A 397 36.81 47.34 -36.96
N LYS A 398 36.48 47.45 -38.24
CA LYS A 398 36.53 46.39 -39.27
C LYS A 398 37.98 45.93 -39.47
N ASN A 399 38.18 44.69 -39.91
CA ASN A 399 38.75 44.40 -41.24
C ASN A 399 39.04 42.90 -41.47
N VAL A 400 38.66 42.48 -42.69
CA VAL A 400 39.02 41.28 -43.48
C VAL A 400 38.52 39.92 -42.99
#